data_AF-A0A1F4X9J7-F1
#
_entry.id   AF-A0A1F4X9J7-F1
#
_cell.length_a   1.000
_cell.length_b   1.000
_cell.length_c   1.000
_cell.angle_alpha   90.00
_cell.angle_beta   90.00
_cell.angle_gamma   90.00
#
_symmetry.space_group_name_H-M   'P 1'
#
loop_
_entity.id
_entity.type
_entity.pdbx_description
1 polymer ?
#
loop_
_entity_poly.entity_id
_entity_poly.type
_entity_poly.pdbx_seq_one_letter_code
_entity_poly.pdbx_strand_id
1 'polypeptide(L)'
;MSKLLLKLQGLRSLNRTIFPPYLFVYDDILIYKKRKWIWVKEISISYGQISQVTLNKGIFFSSLDIYSAGTDNIVLRFIPTEPAVKAKKILDQKVYHSHAKHQQVETGSKVTLSDYEKSLNRLQELLNKNKISQRDFHRKKSELIKDL
;
A
#
# COMPACT_ATOMS: atom_id res chain seq x y z
N MET A 1 1.14 -21.03 3.75
CA MET A 1 0.33 -21.18 2.53
C MET A 1 -0.68 -20.05 2.48
N SER A 2 -0.75 -19.35 1.36
CA SER A 2 -1.69 -18.25 1.13
C SER A 2 -3.14 -18.76 1.09
N LYS A 3 -4.05 -18.14 1.84
CA LYS A 3 -5.46 -18.57 1.97
C LYS A 3 -6.35 -17.79 1.01
N LEU A 4 -7.02 -18.50 0.10
CA LEU A 4 -7.99 -17.88 -0.80
C LEU A 4 -9.19 -17.35 0.01
N LEU A 5 -9.43 -16.04 -0.07
CA LEU A 5 -10.53 -15.37 0.62
C LEU A 5 -11.76 -15.24 -0.27
N LEU A 6 -11.54 -14.87 -1.54
CA LEU A 6 -12.62 -14.61 -2.48
C LEU A 6 -12.17 -14.91 -3.90
N LYS A 7 -13.09 -15.49 -4.68
CA LYS A 7 -12.96 -15.61 -6.13
C LYS A 7 -14.07 -14.80 -6.78
N LEU A 8 -13.69 -13.86 -7.62
CA LEU A 8 -14.61 -13.08 -8.45
C LEU A 8 -14.48 -13.49 -9.91
N GLN A 9 -15.60 -13.44 -10.60
CA GLN A 9 -15.69 -13.77 -12.01
C GLN A 9 -16.68 -12.82 -12.67
N GLY A 10 -16.31 -12.29 -13.83
CA GLY A 10 -17.24 -11.57 -14.69
C GLY A 10 -18.15 -12.53 -15.46
N LEU A 11 -19.39 -12.11 -15.73
CA LEU A 11 -20.33 -12.90 -16.53
C LEU A 11 -19.83 -13.07 -17.98
N ARG A 12 -19.86 -14.31 -18.48
CA ARG A 12 -19.35 -14.68 -19.81
C ARG A 12 -20.13 -14.02 -20.94
N SER A 13 -21.47 -14.10 -20.86
CA SER A 13 -22.39 -13.57 -21.87
C SER A 13 -22.22 -12.06 -22.06
N LEU A 14 -22.17 -11.30 -20.97
CA LEU A 14 -22.03 -9.85 -21.00
C LEU A 14 -20.62 -9.39 -21.41
N ASN A 15 -19.58 -10.14 -21.05
CA ASN A 15 -18.21 -9.87 -21.49
C ASN A 15 -17.95 -10.29 -22.95
N ARG A 16 -18.91 -10.91 -23.65
CA ARG A 16 -18.77 -11.46 -25.02
C ARG A 16 -17.51 -12.33 -25.17
N THR A 17 -17.19 -13.12 -24.13
CA THR A 17 -15.99 -13.97 -24.10
C THR A 17 -16.32 -15.36 -23.58
N ILE A 18 -15.67 -16.36 -24.18
CA ILE A 18 -15.73 -17.75 -23.71
C ILE A 18 -14.95 -17.91 -22.41
N PHE A 19 -13.87 -17.15 -22.26
CA PHE A 19 -12.98 -17.18 -21.11
C PHE A 19 -13.14 -15.89 -20.30
N PRO A 20 -13.97 -15.88 -19.25
CA PRO A 20 -14.17 -14.69 -18.44
C PRO A 20 -12.90 -14.43 -17.62
N PRO A 21 -12.59 -13.16 -17.34
CA PRO A 21 -11.54 -12.82 -16.41
C PRO A 21 -11.91 -13.29 -15.00
N TYR A 22 -10.91 -13.77 -14.26
CA TYR A 22 -11.02 -14.17 -12.87
C TYR A 22 -10.11 -13.31 -12.01
N LEU A 23 -10.60 -12.95 -10.84
CA LEU A 23 -9.82 -12.29 -9.81
C LEU A 23 -9.86 -13.17 -8.55
N PHE A 24 -8.68 -13.56 -8.09
CA PHE A 24 -8.49 -14.34 -6.89
C PHE A 24 -7.87 -13.43 -5.83
N VAL A 25 -8.59 -13.26 -4.73
CA VAL A 25 -8.19 -12.44 -3.60
C VAL A 25 -7.69 -13.40 -2.52
N TYR A 26 -6.39 -13.41 -2.28
CA TYR A 26 -5.78 -14.16 -1.21
C TYR A 26 -5.54 -13.27 0.02
N ASP A 27 -5.06 -13.83 1.11
CA ASP A 27 -4.74 -13.08 2.31
C ASP A 27 -3.55 -12.14 2.17
N ASP A 28 -2.59 -12.49 1.31
CA ASP A 28 -1.31 -11.81 1.07
C ASP A 28 -1.20 -11.16 -0.33
N ILE A 29 -1.78 -11.77 -1.36
CA ILE A 29 -1.68 -11.33 -2.75
C ILE A 29 -3.02 -11.33 -3.49
N LEU A 30 -3.05 -10.60 -4.60
CA LEU A 30 -4.16 -10.55 -5.53
C LEU A 30 -3.71 -11.11 -6.89
N ILE A 31 -4.41 -12.11 -7.42
CA ILE A 31 -4.08 -12.72 -8.71
C ILE A 31 -5.22 -12.49 -9.70
N TYR A 32 -4.93 -11.82 -10.80
CA TYR A 32 -5.83 -11.66 -11.92
C TYR A 32 -5.44 -12.58 -13.06
N LYS A 33 -6.39 -13.40 -13.52
CA LYS A 33 -6.20 -14.30 -14.66
C LYS A 33 -7.16 -13.93 -15.78
N LYS A 34 -6.61 -13.58 -16.94
CA LYS A 34 -7.37 -13.36 -18.17
C LYS A 34 -6.82 -14.24 -19.27
N ARG A 35 -7.66 -15.14 -19.76
CA ARG A 35 -7.31 -16.05 -20.85
C ARG A 35 -7.85 -15.50 -22.18
N LYS A 36 -6.99 -15.50 -23.19
CA LYS A 36 -7.34 -15.43 -24.61
C LYS A 36 -7.26 -16.84 -25.20
N TRP A 37 -7.58 -17.00 -26.49
CA TRP A 37 -7.68 -18.30 -27.15
C TRP A 37 -6.45 -19.21 -26.92
N ILE A 38 -5.24 -18.64 -26.98
CA ILE A 38 -3.97 -19.39 -26.85
C ILE A 38 -3.13 -18.91 -25.66
N TRP A 39 -3.36 -17.69 -25.17
CA TRP A 39 -2.49 -17.01 -24.19
C TRP A 39 -3.21 -16.82 -22.86
N VAL A 40 -2.52 -17.10 -21.76
CA VAL A 40 -3.01 -16.81 -20.40
C VAL A 40 -2.20 -15.64 -19.86
N LYS A 41 -2.86 -14.51 -19.60
CA LYS A 41 -2.27 -13.39 -18.88
C LYS A 41 -2.59 -13.56 -17.41
N GLU A 42 -1.56 -13.75 -16.60
CA GLU A 42 -1.64 -13.80 -15.15
C GLU A 42 -0.89 -12.60 -14.57
N ILE A 43 -1.56 -11.85 -13.71
CA ILE A 43 -1.00 -10.67 -13.04
C ILE A 43 -1.14 -10.90 -11.56
N SER A 44 -0.02 -10.87 -10.85
CA SER A 44 0.03 -11.00 -9.39
C SER A 44 0.43 -9.65 -8.82
N ILE A 45 -0.42 -9.09 -7.95
CA ILE A 45 -0.25 -7.77 -7.36
C ILE A 45 -0.25 -7.90 -5.84
N SER A 46 0.74 -7.30 -5.18
CA SER A 46 0.75 -7.17 -3.72
C SER A 46 -0.17 -6.03 -3.28
N TYR A 47 -0.82 -6.16 -2.13
CA TYR A 47 -1.73 -5.11 -1.62
C TYR A 47 -1.06 -3.74 -1.42
N GLY A 48 0.24 -3.70 -1.17
CA GLY A 48 1.00 -2.45 -1.04
C GLY A 48 1.22 -1.72 -2.37
N GLN A 49 1.13 -2.42 -3.50
CA GLN A 49 1.25 -1.81 -4.83
C GLN A 49 -0.07 -1.26 -5.34
N ILE A 50 -1.18 -1.59 -4.68
CA ILE A 50 -2.51 -1.10 -5.05
C ILE A 50 -2.65 0.32 -4.51
N SER A 51 -2.87 1.28 -5.42
CA SER A 51 -3.11 2.68 -5.08
C SER A 51 -4.59 2.91 -4.74
N GLN A 52 -5.49 2.33 -5.54
CA GLN A 52 -6.93 2.56 -5.38
C GLN A 52 -7.75 1.38 -5.92
N VAL A 53 -8.87 1.11 -5.25
CA VAL A 53 -9.90 0.17 -5.72
C VAL A 53 -11.22 0.91 -5.88
N THR A 54 -11.74 0.95 -7.10
CA THR A 54 -13.00 1.63 -7.44
C THR A 54 -14.06 0.61 -7.82
N LEU A 55 -15.28 0.79 -7.31
CA LEU A 55 -16.43 -0.03 -7.65
C LEU A 55 -17.45 0.83 -8.38
N ASN A 56 -17.64 0.55 -9.67
CA ASN A 56 -18.68 1.15 -10.48
C ASN A 56 -19.94 0.29 -10.33
N LYS A 57 -20.83 0.72 -9.43
CA LYS A 57 -22.04 -0.02 -9.08
C LYS A 57 -23.13 0.19 -10.12
N GLY A 58 -23.64 -0.89 -10.69
CA GLY A 58 -24.88 -0.90 -11.47
C GLY A 58 -26.01 -1.60 -10.71
N ILE A 59 -27.20 -1.64 -11.33
CA ILE A 59 -28.41 -2.19 -10.72
C ILE A 59 -28.23 -3.69 -10.42
N PHE A 60 -27.83 -4.48 -11.42
CA PHE A 60 -27.62 -5.93 -11.29
C PHE A 60 -26.14 -6.31 -11.30
N PHE A 61 -25.34 -5.57 -12.06
CA PHE A 61 -23.94 -5.86 -12.28
C PHE A 61 -23.09 -4.64 -12.01
N SER A 62 -21.91 -4.88 -11.47
CA SER A 62 -20.92 -3.87 -11.15
C SER A 62 -19.61 -4.17 -11.87
N SER A 63 -18.76 -3.16 -11.97
CA SER A 63 -17.37 -3.30 -12.43
C SER A 63 -16.42 -2.90 -11.32
N LEU A 64 -15.35 -3.67 -11.16
CA LEU A 64 -14.31 -3.44 -10.16
C LEU A 64 -13.02 -3.06 -10.88
N ASP A 65 -12.53 -1.86 -10.61
CA ASP A 65 -11.30 -1.32 -11.16
C ASP A 65 -10.25 -1.26 -10.05
N ILE A 66 -9.09 -1.87 -10.28
CA ILE A 66 -7.97 -1.89 -9.34
C ILE A 66 -6.80 -1.18 -10.03
N TYR A 67 -6.40 -0.06 -9.45
CA TYR A 67 -5.27 0.74 -9.89
C TYR A 67 -4.05 0.37 -9.07
N SER A 68 -2.93 0.16 -9.75
CA SER A 68 -1.66 -0.21 -9.13
C SER A 68 -0.55 0.73 -9.56
N ALA A 69 0.34 1.07 -8.63
CA ALA A 69 1.55 1.81 -8.91
C ALA A 69 2.62 0.85 -9.49
N GLY A 70 2.91 0.98 -10.78
CA GLY A 70 4.00 0.23 -11.43
C GLY A 70 3.62 -1.11 -12.07
N THR A 71 2.36 -1.53 -11.98
CA THR A 71 1.82 -2.69 -12.73
C THR A 71 0.57 -2.32 -13.51
N ASP A 72 0.14 -3.21 -14.41
CA ASP A 72 -1.08 -3.03 -15.21
C ASP A 72 -2.33 -2.90 -14.33
N ASN A 73 -3.17 -1.90 -14.66
CA ASN A 73 -4.48 -1.75 -14.03
C ASN A 73 -5.39 -2.94 -14.37
N ILE A 74 -6.12 -3.43 -13.37
CA ILE A 74 -7.06 -4.54 -13.53
C ILE A 74 -8.48 -3.99 -13.59
N VAL A 75 -9.21 -4.37 -14.63
CA VAL A 75 -10.63 -4.05 -14.79
C VAL A 75 -11.42 -5.34 -14.90
N LEU A 76 -12.32 -5.58 -13.94
CA LEU A 76 -13.20 -6.74 -13.91
C LEU A 76 -14.65 -6.27 -14.09
N ARG A 77 -15.23 -6.58 -15.25
CA ARG A 77 -16.57 -6.11 -15.65
C ARG A 77 -17.64 -7.18 -15.46
N PHE A 78 -18.88 -6.70 -15.28
CA PHE A 78 -20.09 -7.51 -15.21
C PHE A 78 -20.07 -8.58 -14.10
N ILE A 79 -19.66 -8.16 -12.91
CA ILE A 79 -19.71 -8.98 -11.70
C ILE A 79 -21.07 -8.75 -11.03
N PRO A 80 -21.75 -9.76 -10.47
CA PRO A 80 -22.93 -9.51 -9.65
C PRO A 80 -22.63 -8.50 -8.53
N THR A 81 -23.57 -7.58 -8.28
CA THR A 81 -23.30 -6.43 -7.41
C THR A 81 -22.92 -6.82 -5.97
N GLU A 82 -23.60 -7.80 -5.37
CA GLU A 82 -23.28 -8.25 -4.00
C GLU A 82 -21.84 -8.74 -3.82
N PRO A 83 -21.33 -9.71 -4.60
CA PRO A 83 -19.95 -10.16 -4.46
C PRO A 83 -18.95 -9.05 -4.81
N ALA A 84 -19.27 -8.13 -5.73
CA ALA A 84 -18.40 -7.01 -6.04
C ALA A 84 -18.27 -6.02 -4.86
N VAL A 85 -19.37 -5.73 -4.15
CA VAL A 85 -19.35 -4.91 -2.92
C VAL A 85 -18.53 -5.59 -1.82
N LYS A 86 -18.75 -6.90 -1.61
CA LYS A 86 -17.98 -7.68 -0.63
C LYS A 86 -16.48 -7.67 -0.95
N ALA A 87 -16.13 -7.84 -2.22
CA ALA A 87 -14.75 -7.78 -2.68
C ALA A 87 -14.11 -6.43 -2.40
N LYS A 88 -14.78 -5.33 -2.77
CA LYS A 88 -14.27 -3.98 -2.51
C LYS A 88 -13.96 -3.79 -1.03
N LYS A 89 -14.88 -4.17 -0.13
CA LYS A 89 -14.68 -4.04 1.31
C LYS A 89 -13.45 -4.80 1.80
N ILE A 90 -13.25 -6.04 1.34
CA ILE A 90 -12.08 -6.86 1.70
C ILE A 90 -10.79 -6.22 1.16
N LEU A 91 -10.79 -5.78 -0.10
CA LEU A 91 -9.64 -5.17 -0.73
C LEU A 91 -9.27 -3.85 -0.06
N ASP A 92 -10.23 -2.97 0.20
CA ASP A 92 -9.99 -1.69 0.89
C ASP A 92 -9.37 -1.94 2.28
N GLN A 93 -9.87 -2.91 3.04
CA GLN A 93 -9.28 -3.30 4.33
C GLN A 93 -7.83 -3.79 4.17
N LYS A 94 -7.56 -4.66 3.20
CA LYS A 94 -6.23 -5.20 2.96
C LYS A 94 -5.23 -4.15 2.50
N VAL A 95 -5.64 -3.29 1.59
CA VAL A 95 -4.86 -2.15 1.10
C VAL A 95 -4.55 -1.20 2.26
N TYR A 96 -5.55 -0.84 3.06
CA TYR A 96 -5.36 -0.02 4.25
C TYR A 96 -4.35 -0.63 5.22
N HIS A 97 -4.49 -1.91 5.58
CA HIS A 97 -3.55 -2.58 6.46
C HIS A 97 -2.14 -2.69 5.89
N SER A 98 -2.01 -2.89 4.58
CA SER A 98 -0.71 -2.92 3.92
C SER A 98 -0.01 -1.56 4.03
N HIS A 99 -0.71 -0.47 3.73
CA HIS A 99 -0.15 0.89 3.81
C HIS A 99 0.10 1.34 5.26
N ALA A 100 -0.80 1.03 6.19
CA ALA A 100 -0.64 1.36 7.61
C ALA A 100 0.58 0.67 8.24
N LYS A 101 0.88 -0.58 7.85
CA LYS A 101 2.11 -1.29 8.29
C LYS A 101 3.38 -0.59 7.83
N HIS A 102 3.39 0.00 6.64
CA HIS A 102 4.57 0.72 6.15
C HIS A 102 4.77 2.05 6.89
N GLN A 103 3.69 2.71 7.31
CA GLN A 103 3.77 3.94 8.12
C GLN A 103 4.24 3.68 9.57
N GLN A 104 3.90 2.53 10.15
CA GLN A 104 4.28 2.19 11.54
C GLN A 104 5.76 1.83 11.72
N VAL A 105 6.50 1.52 10.64
CA VAL A 105 7.94 1.21 10.74
C VAL A 105 8.80 2.48 10.91
N GLU A 106 8.27 3.66 10.61
CA GLU A 106 9.00 4.93 10.80
C GLU A 106 8.93 5.48 12.24
N THR A 107 8.14 4.86 13.12
CA THR A 107 7.96 5.31 14.52
C THR A 107 8.80 4.53 15.54
N GLY A 108 9.71 3.66 15.07
CA GLY A 108 10.72 3.01 15.89
C GLY A 108 12.01 3.83 15.95
N SER A 109 12.13 4.70 16.96
CA SER A 109 13.40 5.20 17.52
C SER A 109 14.48 5.63 16.51
N LYS A 110 14.20 6.63 15.67
CA LYS A 110 15.27 7.46 15.10
C LYS A 110 15.01 8.88 15.50
N VAL A 111 15.95 9.49 16.24
CA VAL A 111 16.01 10.93 16.39
C VAL A 111 15.91 11.50 14.97
N THR A 112 14.82 12.22 14.66
CA THR A 112 14.67 12.74 13.30
C THR A 112 15.78 13.74 13.05
N LEU A 113 16.32 13.78 11.83
CA LEU A 113 17.36 14.75 11.43
C LEU A 113 16.99 16.20 11.83
N SER A 114 15.69 16.52 11.81
CA SER A 114 15.16 17.80 12.26
C SER A 114 15.34 18.06 13.76
N ASP A 115 15.15 17.05 14.62
CA ASP A 115 15.34 17.19 16.07
C ASP A 115 16.83 17.28 16.44
N TYR A 116 17.70 16.60 15.68
CA TYR A 116 19.15 16.75 15.79
C TYR A 116 19.60 18.17 15.41
N GLU A 117 19.13 18.71 14.29
CA GLU A 117 19.44 20.07 13.84
C GLU A 117 19.00 21.14 14.84
N LYS A 118 17.79 21.01 15.40
CA LYS A 118 17.29 21.91 16.46
C LYS A 118 18.15 21.84 17.72
N SER A 119 18.56 20.65 18.12
CA SER A 119 19.40 20.43 19.30
C SER A 119 20.80 21.02 19.11
N LEU A 120 21.37 20.90 17.91
CA LEU A 120 22.68 21.45 17.55
C LEU A 120 22.64 22.98 17.51
N ASN A 121 21.63 23.58 16.88
CA ASN A 121 21.43 25.03 16.86
C ASN A 121 21.31 25.61 18.28
N ARG A 122 20.59 24.92 19.18
CA ARG A 122 20.46 25.34 20.58
C ARG A 122 21.77 25.27 21.35
N LEU A 123 22.59 24.25 21.11
CA LEU A 123 23.94 24.17 21.69
C LEU A 123 24.85 25.28 21.19
N GLN A 124 24.74 25.62 19.90
CA GLN A 124 25.52 26.70 19.28
C GLN A 124 25.11 28.07 19.82
N GLU A 125 23.81 28.30 20.06
CA GLU A 125 23.33 29.50 20.76
C GLU A 125 23.88 29.61 22.19
N LEU A 126 23.92 28.51 22.94
CA LEU A 126 24.44 28.50 24.31
C LEU A 126 25.94 28.81 24.34
N LEU A 127 26.69 28.33 23.35
CA LEU A 127 28.11 28.66 23.19
C LEU A 127 28.29 30.14 22.87
N ASN A 128 27.54 30.67 21.90
CA ASN A 128 27.61 32.08 21.50
C ASN A 128 27.21 33.04 22.63
N LYS A 129 26.34 32.60 23.55
CA LYS A 129 25.93 33.33 24.75
C LYS A 129 26.88 33.13 25.95
N ASN A 130 28.03 32.46 25.77
CA ASN A 130 28.99 32.11 26.82
C ASN A 130 28.38 31.34 28.01
N LYS A 131 27.26 30.64 27.80
CA LYS A 131 26.57 29.85 28.85
C LYS A 131 27.16 28.44 29.01
N ILE A 132 27.96 27.99 28.05
CA ILE A 132 28.69 26.72 28.08
C ILE A 132 30.11 26.95 27.56
N SER A 133 31.07 26.15 28.03
CA SER A 133 32.44 26.19 27.52
C SER A 133 32.56 25.44 26.18
N GLN A 134 33.61 25.71 25.40
CA GLN A 134 33.89 24.93 24.19
C GLN A 134 34.08 23.44 24.48
N ARG A 135 34.66 23.08 25.63
CA ARG A 135 34.80 21.67 26.05
C ARG A 135 33.44 21.01 26.25
N ASP A 136 32.49 21.70 26.88
CA ASP A 136 31.14 21.17 27.13
C ASP A 136 30.32 21.05 25.84
N PHE A 137 30.51 21.98 24.92
CA PHE A 137 29.90 21.92 23.58
C PHE A 137 30.37 20.67 22.82
N HIS A 138 31.67 20.41 22.76
CA HIS A 138 32.21 19.24 22.06
C HIS A 138 31.75 17.93 22.68
N ARG A 139 31.69 17.84 24.01
CA ARG A 139 31.19 16.66 24.71
C ARG A 139 29.72 16.39 24.38
N LYS A 140 28.84 17.39 24.52
CA LYS A 140 27.40 17.23 24.23
C LYS A 140 27.12 16.98 22.75
N LYS A 141 27.90 17.58 21.84
CA LYS A 141 27.83 17.27 20.40
C LYS A 141 28.18 15.80 20.12
N SER A 142 29.18 15.26 20.81
CA SER A 142 29.57 13.85 20.64
C SER A 142 28.55 12.87 21.22
N GLU A 143 27.82 13.25 22.27
CA GLU A 143 26.71 12.48 22.83
C GLU A 143 25.52 12.45 21.85
N LEU A 144 25.16 13.59 21.25
CA LEU A 144 24.08 13.68 20.26
C LEU A 144 24.33 12.85 18.97
N ILE A 145 25.59 12.64 18.60
CA ILE A 145 25.96 11.80 17.43
C ILE A 145 25.87 10.30 17.77
N LYS A 146 26.03 9.93 19.05
CA LYS A 146 25.93 8.52 19.49
C LYS A 146 24.49 8.03 19.62
N ASP A 147 23.55 8.95 19.84
CA ASP A 147 22.12 8.67 19.97
C ASP A 147 21.36 8.70 18.61
N LEU A 148 22.10 8.81 17.50
CA LEU A 148 21.63 8.88 16.11
C LEU A 148 21.77 7.51 15.42
#